data_AF-A0A241WF14-F1
#
_entry.id   AF-A0A241WF14-F1
#
_cell.length_a   1.000
_cell.length_b   1.000
_cell.length_c   1.000
_cell.angle_alpha   90.00
_cell.angle_beta   90.00
_cell.angle_gamma   90.00
#
_symmetry.space_group_name_H-M   'P 1'
#
loop_
_entity.id
_entity.type
_entity.pdbx_description
1 polymer ?
#
loop_
_entity_poly.entity_id
_entity_poly.type
_entity_poly.pdbx_seq_one_letter_code
_entity_poly.pdbx_strand_id
1 'polypeptide(L)'
;MSLVELKQEEIEEVSGAGTFLGDSIINAVNGFNQILNSKLISSVGVVFSGVGLGLVHQVADSTGLVGSKVGIAIGRALGGDVAETQNHYEKENGEGQYTILPKFIFK
;
A
#
# COMPACT_ATOMS: atom_id res chain seq x y z
N MET A 1 -25.21 -4.28 -38.52
CA MET A 1 -25.14 -4.54 -37.07
C MET A 1 -25.67 -3.29 -36.39
N SER A 2 -26.77 -3.38 -35.65
CA SER A 2 -27.34 -2.24 -34.92
C SER A 2 -26.67 -2.17 -33.56
N LEU A 3 -26.05 -1.04 -33.22
CA LEU A 3 -25.62 -0.78 -31.85
C LEU A 3 -26.89 -0.50 -31.03
N VAL A 4 -27.09 -1.27 -29.96
CA VAL A 4 -28.17 -1.06 -29.00
C VAL A 4 -27.54 -0.40 -27.78
N GLU A 5 -28.11 0.72 -27.36
CA GLU A 5 -27.67 1.44 -26.16
C GLU A 5 -28.00 0.61 -24.92
N LEU A 6 -27.06 0.51 -23.98
CA LEU A 6 -27.26 -0.23 -22.73
C LEU A 6 -28.34 0.46 -21.89
N LYS A 7 -29.17 -0.35 -21.23
CA LYS A 7 -30.11 0.17 -20.22
C LYS A 7 -29.35 0.60 -18.97
N GLN A 8 -29.94 1.51 -18.20
CA GLN A 8 -29.32 2.00 -16.98
C GLN A 8 -29.03 0.88 -15.97
N GLU A 9 -29.91 -0.13 -15.89
CA GLU A 9 -29.69 -1.31 -15.03
C GLU A 9 -28.49 -2.15 -15.49
N GLU A 10 -28.29 -2.30 -16.81
CA GLU A 10 -27.14 -3.03 -17.38
C GLU A 10 -25.85 -2.23 -17.19
N ILE A 11 -25.92 -0.90 -17.23
CA ILE A 11 -24.82 -0.01 -16.90
C ILE A 11 -24.47 -0.15 -15.43
N GLU A 12 -25.45 -0.14 -14.52
CA GLU A 12 -25.25 -0.32 -13.07
C GLU A 12 -24.73 -1.71 -12.72
N GLU A 13 -25.17 -2.77 -13.42
CA GLU A 13 -24.65 -4.13 -13.23
C GLU A 13 -23.19 -4.22 -13.68
N VAL A 14 -22.85 -3.68 -14.86
CA VAL A 14 -21.47 -3.69 -15.38
C VAL A 14 -20.56 -2.74 -14.58
N SER A 15 -21.07 -1.61 -14.11
CA SER A 15 -20.28 -0.66 -13.31
C SER A 15 -20.13 -1.10 -11.84
N GLY A 16 -21.17 -1.66 -11.23
CA GLY A 16 -21.16 -2.16 -9.85
C GLY A 16 -20.46 -3.52 -9.69
N ALA A 17 -20.57 -4.44 -10.65
CA ALA A 17 -19.74 -5.64 -10.70
C ALA A 17 -18.32 -5.34 -11.24
N GLY A 18 -18.18 -4.27 -12.02
CA GLY A 18 -16.93 -3.85 -12.64
C GLY A 18 -15.85 -3.40 -11.65
N THR A 19 -16.23 -2.89 -10.47
CA THR A 19 -15.24 -2.47 -9.47
C THR A 19 -14.82 -3.59 -8.53
N PHE A 20 -15.61 -4.67 -8.36
CA PHE A 20 -15.42 -5.66 -7.30
C PHE A 20 -14.01 -6.28 -7.28
N LEU A 21 -13.50 -6.68 -8.45
CA LEU A 21 -12.15 -7.23 -8.56
C LEU A 21 -11.08 -6.19 -8.26
N GLY A 22 -11.21 -4.98 -8.82
CA GLY A 22 -10.29 -3.87 -8.58
C GLY A 22 -10.24 -3.45 -7.11
N ASP A 23 -11.42 -3.29 -6.51
CA ASP A 23 -11.61 -2.95 -5.10
C ASP A 23 -11.06 -4.03 -4.18
N SER A 24 -11.26 -5.31 -4.52
CA SER A 24 -10.70 -6.43 -3.74
C SER A 24 -9.17 -6.40 -3.72
N ILE A 25 -8.54 -6.08 -4.87
CA ILE A 25 -7.08 -5.93 -4.96
C ILE A 25 -6.62 -4.73 -4.14
N ILE A 26 -7.26 -3.57 -4.29
CA ILE A 26 -6.91 -2.36 -3.53
C ILE A 26 -7.06 -2.62 -2.02
N ASN A 27 -8.15 -3.26 -1.61
CA ASN A 27 -8.40 -3.61 -0.21
C ASN A 27 -7.36 -4.58 0.34
N ALA A 28 -6.91 -5.57 -0.43
CA ALA A 28 -5.85 -6.47 -0.03
C ALA A 28 -4.52 -5.72 0.19
N VAL A 29 -4.16 -4.82 -0.74
CA VAL A 29 -2.96 -3.97 -0.60
C VAL A 29 -3.07 -3.04 0.61
N ASN A 30 -4.23 -2.40 0.79
CA ASN A 30 -4.50 -1.52 1.92
C ASN A 30 -4.42 -2.27 3.25
N GLY A 31 -4.99 -3.47 3.33
CA GLY A 31 -4.93 -4.32 4.51
C GLY A 31 -3.50 -4.75 4.84
N PHE A 32 -2.71 -5.09 3.82
CA PHE A 32 -1.29 -5.39 4.01
C PHE A 32 -0.51 -4.18 4.54
N ASN A 33 -0.70 -2.99 3.95
CA ASN A 33 -0.10 -1.74 4.46
C ASN A 33 -0.49 -1.47 5.92
N GLN A 34 -1.77 -1.68 6.28
CA GLN A 34 -2.23 -1.51 7.67
C GLN A 34 -1.57 -2.50 8.63
N ILE A 35 -1.37 -3.75 8.23
CA ILE A 35 -0.66 -4.77 9.02
C ILE A 35 0.79 -4.34 9.26
N LEU A 36 1.51 -3.92 8.22
CA LEU A 36 2.88 -3.43 8.36
C LEU A 36 2.96 -2.19 9.26
N ASN A 37 1.99 -1.28 9.12
CA ASN A 37 1.87 -0.09 9.96
C ASN A 37 1.49 -0.37 11.42
N SER A 38 1.12 -1.61 11.76
CA SER A 38 0.88 -1.98 13.15
C SER A 38 2.16 -1.85 13.98
N LYS A 39 2.02 -1.42 15.23
CA LYS A 39 3.15 -1.26 16.15
C LYS A 39 3.99 -2.52 16.30
N LEU A 40 3.35 -3.69 16.21
CA LEU A 40 4.02 -4.98 16.35
C LEU A 40 5.01 -5.22 15.20
N ILE A 41 4.56 -5.06 13.95
CA ILE A 41 5.40 -5.33 12.78
C ILE A 41 6.44 -4.21 12.57
N SER A 42 5.99 -2.96 12.65
CA SER A 42 6.85 -1.76 12.56
C SER A 42 8.01 -1.79 13.57
N SER A 43 7.80 -2.37 14.77
CA SER A 43 8.86 -2.47 15.78
C SER A 43 10.13 -3.19 15.30
N VAL A 44 10.01 -4.13 14.37
CA VAL A 44 11.16 -4.86 13.81
C VAL A 44 12.05 -3.90 13.02
N GLY A 45 11.48 -3.12 12.10
CA GLY A 45 12.21 -2.12 11.31
C GLY A 45 12.87 -1.03 12.16
N VAL A 46 12.17 -0.58 13.21
CA VAL A 46 12.70 0.36 14.20
C VAL A 46 13.94 -0.21 14.92
N VAL A 47 13.92 -1.49 15.30
CA VAL A 47 15.07 -2.16 15.92
C VAL A 47 16.25 -2.24 14.94
N PHE A 48 16.00 -2.66 13.69
CA PHE A 48 17.04 -2.69 12.65
C PHE A 48 17.70 -1.32 12.46
N SER A 49 16.90 -0.26 12.38
CA SER A 49 17.39 1.12 12.26
C SER A 49 18.18 1.55 13.51
N GLY A 50 17.72 1.15 14.69
CA GLY A 50 18.38 1.44 15.96
C GLY A 50 19.79 0.84 16.09
N VAL A 51 20.07 -0.28 15.40
CA VAL A 51 21.40 -0.93 15.39
C VAL A 51 22.26 -0.53 14.17
N GLY A 52 21.85 0.49 13.42
CA GLY A 52 22.60 1.01 12.26
C GLY A 52 22.28 0.30 10.93
N LEU A 53 21.23 -0.52 10.87
CA LEU A 53 20.74 -1.15 9.65
C LEU A 53 19.59 -0.35 9.00
N GLY A 54 19.53 0.97 9.22
CA GLY A 54 18.46 1.83 8.70
C GLY A 54 18.34 1.80 7.18
N LEU A 55 19.47 1.66 6.45
CA LEU A 55 19.43 1.52 4.98
C LEU A 55 18.80 0.20 4.53
N VAL A 56 19.07 -0.90 5.23
CA VAL A 56 18.48 -2.21 4.90
C VAL A 56 16.98 -2.16 5.12
N HIS A 57 16.55 -1.58 6.23
CA HIS A 57 15.16 -1.33 6.54
C HIS A 57 14.49 -0.44 5.48
N GLN A 58 15.10 0.69 5.13
CA GLN A 58 14.59 1.60 4.11
C GLN A 58 14.44 0.92 2.74
N VAL A 59 15.40 0.09 2.34
CA VAL A 59 15.34 -0.66 1.07
C VAL A 59 14.20 -1.68 1.08
N ALA A 60 14.01 -2.41 2.18
CA ALA A 60 12.91 -3.35 2.33
C ALA A 60 11.55 -2.63 2.20
N ASP A 61 11.38 -1.53 2.90
CA ASP A 61 10.14 -0.75 2.89
C ASP A 61 9.87 -0.10 1.54
N SER A 62 10.90 0.46 0.89
CA SER A 62 10.76 1.04 -0.46
C SER A 62 10.39 -0.02 -1.52
N THR A 63 10.86 -1.25 -1.35
CA THR A 63 10.43 -2.37 -2.19
C THR A 63 8.95 -2.68 -1.96
N GLY A 64 8.52 -2.68 -0.69
CA GLY A 64 7.11 -2.77 -0.32
C GLY A 64 6.25 -1.65 -0.90
N LEU A 65 6.76 -0.40 -0.92
CA LEU A 65 6.09 0.75 -1.54
C LEU A 65 5.85 0.51 -3.04
N VAL A 66 6.88 0.09 -3.78
CA VAL A 66 6.74 -0.20 -5.22
C VAL A 66 5.69 -1.28 -5.44
N GLY A 67 5.75 -2.38 -4.67
CA GLY A 67 4.76 -3.45 -4.74
C GLY A 67 3.34 -2.95 -4.48
N SER A 68 3.13 -2.16 -3.43
CA SER A 68 1.83 -1.60 -3.09
C SER A 68 1.32 -0.64 -4.18
N LYS A 69 2.14 0.29 -4.67
CA LYS A 69 1.73 1.22 -5.74
C LYS A 69 1.37 0.47 -7.04
N VAL A 70 2.11 -0.58 -7.38
CA VAL A 70 1.78 -1.45 -8.53
C VAL A 70 0.45 -2.17 -8.30
N GLY A 71 0.22 -2.74 -7.12
CA GLY A 71 -1.04 -3.41 -6.79
C GLY A 71 -2.25 -2.46 -6.84
N ILE A 72 -2.11 -1.25 -6.29
CA ILE A 72 -3.14 -0.20 -6.38
C ILE A 72 -3.39 0.19 -7.83
N ALA A 73 -2.33 0.38 -8.63
CA ALA A 73 -2.47 0.72 -10.04
C ALA A 73 -3.20 -0.37 -10.83
N ILE A 74 -2.92 -1.65 -10.57
CA ILE A 74 -3.64 -2.78 -11.15
C ILE A 74 -5.12 -2.74 -10.73
N GLY A 75 -5.40 -2.55 -9.44
CA GLY A 75 -6.77 -2.49 -8.94
C GLY A 75 -7.57 -1.34 -9.57
N ARG A 76 -6.96 -0.15 -9.70
CA ARG A 76 -7.56 1.00 -10.40
C ARG A 76 -7.76 0.74 -11.89
N ALA A 77 -6.80 0.10 -12.55
CA ALA A 77 -6.92 -0.28 -13.96
C ALA A 77 -8.05 -1.29 -14.20
N LEU A 78 -8.39 -2.09 -13.18
CA LEU A 78 -9.52 -3.01 -13.17
C LEU A 78 -10.83 -2.36 -12.67
N GLY A 79 -10.90 -1.02 -12.64
CA GLY A 79 -12.12 -0.28 -12.29
C GLY A 79 -12.34 -0.06 -10.79
N GLY A 80 -11.39 -0.44 -9.94
CA GLY A 80 -11.49 -0.19 -8.50
C GLY A 80 -11.35 1.30 -8.13
N ASP A 81 -12.16 1.75 -7.17
CA ASP A 81 -12.23 3.16 -6.73
C ASP A 81 -12.13 3.30 -5.19
N VAL A 82 -11.62 2.26 -4.52
CA VAL A 82 -11.33 2.34 -3.08
C VAL A 82 -10.17 3.30 -2.82
N ALA A 83 -10.31 4.12 -1.77
CA ALA A 83 -9.26 5.02 -1.31
C ALA A 83 -8.02 4.24 -0.86
N GLU A 84 -6.85 4.71 -1.30
CA GLU A 84 -5.56 4.13 -0.92
C GLU A 84 -5.18 4.52 0.52
N THR A 85 -4.72 3.56 1.31
CA THR A 85 -4.17 3.81 2.65
C THR A 85 -2.69 4.16 2.56
N GLN A 86 -2.20 4.97 3.50
CA GLN A 86 -0.79 5.34 3.56
C GLN A 86 0.11 4.09 3.61
N ASN A 87 1.10 4.02 2.72
CA ASN A 87 2.04 2.91 2.70
C ASN A 87 3.00 2.95 3.90
N HIS A 88 3.52 1.79 4.28
CA HIS A 88 4.45 1.64 5.39
C HIS A 88 5.69 2.52 5.28
N TYR A 89 6.33 2.52 4.11
CA TYR A 89 7.50 3.36 3.84
C TYR A 89 7.21 4.85 4.04
N GLU A 90 6.09 5.32 3.49
CA GLU A 90 5.70 6.73 3.54
C GLU A 90 5.47 7.20 4.98
N LYS A 91 4.86 6.34 5.80
CA LYS A 91 4.63 6.60 7.23
C LYS A 91 5.96 6.66 7.98
N GLU A 92 6.78 5.63 7.87
CA GLU A 92 8.05 5.51 8.62
C GLU A 92 9.08 6.56 8.21
N ASN A 93 9.10 6.95 6.93
CA ASN A 93 9.90 8.06 6.44
C ASN A 93 9.47 9.39 7.08
N GLY A 94 8.16 9.65 7.16
CA GLY A 94 7.61 10.84 7.82
C GLY A 94 7.85 10.87 9.33
N GLU A 95 7.97 9.70 9.96
CA GLU A 95 8.34 9.54 11.37
C GLU A 95 9.86 9.58 11.63
N GLY A 96 10.68 9.59 10.57
CA GLY A 96 12.14 9.63 10.69
C GLY A 96 12.76 8.34 11.24
N GLN A 97 12.16 7.18 10.97
CA GLN A 97 12.62 5.90 11.53
C GLN A 97 13.92 5.38 10.88
N TYR A 98 14.24 5.82 9.67
CA TYR A 98 15.43 5.38 8.92
C TYR A 98 16.71 6.06 9.40
N THR A 99 17.22 5.65 10.56
CA THR A 99 18.50 6.14 11.09
C THR A 99 19.67 5.28 10.60
N ILE A 100 20.67 5.92 9.99
CA ILE A 100 21.89 5.25 9.50
C ILE A 100 22.85 4.95 10.66
N LEU A 101 22.87 5.82 11.67
CA LEU A 101 23.74 5.65 12.83
C LEU A 101 22.99 4.98 13.98
N PRO A 102 23.64 4.08 14.74
CA PRO A 102 23.00 3.43 15.87
C PRO A 102 22.58 4.44 16.95
N LYS A 103 21.33 4.33 17.40
CA LYS A 103 20.74 5.29 18.37
C LYS A 103 21.41 5.25 19.75
N PHE A 104 22.12 4.17 20.08
CA PHE A 104 22.85 4.04 21.36
C PHE A 104 24.16 4.85 21.43
N ILE A 105 24.65 5.38 20.30
CA ILE A 105 25.88 6.19 20.25
C ILE A 105 25.60 7.67 20.59
N PHE A 106 24.37 8.13 20.44
CA PHE A 106 23.97 9.55 20.59
C PHE A 106 23.19 9.83 21.88
N LYS A 107 23.47 9.09 22.96
CA LYS A 107 22.77 9.24 24.24
C LYS A 107 23.42 10.25 25.16
#